data_AF-A0A256XEW1-F1
#
_entry.id   AF-A0A256XEW1-F1
#
_cell.length_a   1.000
_cell.length_b   1.000
_cell.length_c   1.000
_cell.angle_alpha   90.00
_cell.angle_beta   90.00
_cell.angle_gamma   90.00
#
_symmetry.space_group_name_H-M   'P 1'
#
loop_
_entity.id
_entity.type
_entity.pdbx_description
1 polymer ?
#
loop_
_entity_poly.entity_id
_entity_poly.type
_entity_poly.pdbx_seq_one_letter_code
_entity_poly.pdbx_strand_id
1 'polypeptide(L)' 'MAHDKNGKITIDEVALRLGYSINQAQKLLKSFEDLGVAYSAVERGVKYWYFPALWKLNRKRSKAKTHRTV' A
#
# COMPACT_ATOMS: atom_id res chain seq x y z
N MET A 1 -3.10 -0.56 -15.55
CA MET A 1 -2.28 -0.65 -14.33
C MET A 1 -3.18 -1.12 -13.20
N ALA A 2 -3.09 -2.40 -12.86
CA ALA A 2 -4.02 -3.05 -11.93
C ALA A 2 -3.87 -2.45 -10.52
N HIS A 3 -4.89 -1.77 -10.02
CA HIS A 3 -5.02 -1.48 -8.60
C HIS A 3 -5.12 -2.82 -7.87
N ASP A 4 -4.02 -3.27 -7.28
CA ASP A 4 -4.09 -4.38 -6.33
C ASP A 4 -4.93 -3.87 -5.14
N LYS A 5 -6.18 -4.35 -5.07
CA LYS A 5 -7.19 -3.94 -4.08
C LYS A 5 -6.76 -4.29 -2.65
N ASN A 6 -5.62 -4.94 -2.52
CA ASN A 6 -5.00 -5.46 -1.31
C ASN A 6 -3.97 -4.51 -0.71
N GLY A 7 -4.03 -3.19 -0.96
CA GLY A 7 -3.25 -2.17 -0.21
C GLY A 7 -1.74 -2.45 -0.10
N LYS A 8 -1.18 -3.15 -1.09
CA LYS A 8 0.24 -3.45 -1.22
C LYS A 8 0.82 -2.63 -2.38
N ILE A 9 2.04 -2.18 -2.22
CA ILE A 9 2.72 -1.34 -3.20
C ILE A 9 4.20 -1.75 -3.31
N THR A 10 4.76 -1.70 -4.51
CA THR A 10 6.21 -1.91 -4.71
C THR A 10 6.96 -0.59 -4.61
N ILE A 11 8.28 -0.67 -4.41
CA ILE A 11 9.14 0.52 -4.42
C ILE A 11 9.09 1.27 -5.76
N ASP A 12 9.01 0.54 -6.87
CA ASP A 12 8.92 1.14 -8.21
C ASP A 12 7.61 1.91 -8.41
N GLU A 13 6.50 1.39 -7.87
CA GLU A 13 5.23 2.10 -7.90
C GLU A 13 5.27 3.38 -7.06
N VAL A 14 5.93 3.36 -5.90
CA VAL A 14 6.11 4.57 -5.07
C VAL A 14 6.96 5.59 -5.81
N ALA A 15 8.10 5.15 -6.36
CA ALA A 15 9.00 5.98 -7.14
C ALA A 15 8.28 6.65 -8.32
N LEU A 16 7.53 5.86 -9.10
CA LEU A 16 6.79 6.34 -10.26
C LEU A 16 5.68 7.32 -9.88
N ARG A 17 4.86 7.00 -8.87
CA ARG A 17 3.70 7.82 -8.49
C ARG A 17 4.08 9.13 -7.81
N LEU A 18 5.19 9.13 -7.06
CA LEU A 18 5.67 10.32 -6.36
C LEU A 18 6.74 11.09 -7.15
N GLY A 19 7.17 10.60 -8.31
CA GLY A 19 8.29 11.17 -9.07
C GLY A 19 9.61 11.12 -8.30
N TYR A 20 9.77 10.12 -7.44
CA TYR A 20 10.95 9.95 -6.59
C TYR A 20 11.97 9.03 -7.23
N SER A 21 13.25 9.27 -6.92
CA SER A 21 14.28 8.25 -7.14
C SER A 21 14.01 7.03 -6.27
N ILE A 22 14.53 5.86 -6.68
CA ILE A 22 14.43 4.61 -5.90
C ILE A 22 14.97 4.81 -4.48
N ASN A 23 16.07 5.56 -4.31
CA ASN A 23 16.65 5.83 -3.00
C ASN A 23 15.72 6.69 -2.09
N GLN A 24 15.05 7.68 -2.67
CA GLN A 24 14.06 8.48 -1.93
C GLN A 24 12.84 7.64 -1.55
N ALA A 25 12.33 6.82 -2.47
CA ALA A 25 11.24 5.89 -2.20
C ALA A 25 11.61 4.89 -1.09
N GLN A 26 12.85 4.38 -1.11
CA GLN A 26 13.35 3.47 -0.07
C GLN A 26 13.41 4.14 1.31
N LYS A 27 13.92 5.38 1.39
CA LYS A 27 13.97 6.15 2.64
C LYS A 27 12.56 6.39 3.19
N LEU A 28 11.62 6.79 2.32
CA LEU A 28 10.24 7.03 2.69
C LEU A 28 9.56 5.76 3.22
N LEU A 29 9.71 4.63 2.51
CA LEU A 29 9.16 3.36 2.92
C LEU A 29 9.74 2.88 4.25
N LYS A 30 11.03 3.10 4.47
CA LYS A 30 11.68 2.81 5.76
C LYS A 30 11.12 3.68 6.89
N SER A 31 10.89 4.98 6.67
CA SER A 31 10.21 5.84 7.65
C SER A 31 8.81 5.32 8.00
N PHE A 32 8.06 4.77 7.03
CA PHE A 32 6.76 4.17 7.33
C PHE A 32 6.86 2.87 8.13
N GLU A 33 7.90 2.07 7.92
CA GLU A 33 8.19 0.89 8.74
C GLU A 33 8.58 1.29 10.17
N ASP A 34 9.46 2.28 10.33
CA ASP A 34 9.92 2.78 11.64
C ASP A 34 8.76 3.37 12.46
N LEU A 35 7.77 3.98 11.80
CA LEU A 35 6.55 4.50 12.42
C LEU A 35 5.48 3.41 12.68
N GLY A 36 5.72 2.16 12.29
CA GLY A 36 4.74 1.06 12.41
C GLY A 36 3.51 1.24 11.52
N VAL A 37 3.58 2.10 10.51
CA VAL A 37 2.49 2.40 9.56
C VAL A 37 2.45 1.38 8.43
N ALA A 38 3.60 0.83 8.06
CA ALA A 38 3.76 -0.17 7.02
C ALA A 38 4.66 -1.33 7.48
N TYR A 39 4.57 -2.46 6.80
CA TYR A 39 5.53 -3.55 6.90
C TYR A 39 5.82 -4.11 5.51
N SER A 40 7.04 -4.61 5.30
CA SER A 40 7.39 -5.28 4.04
C SER A 40 7.27 -6.80 4.12
N ALA A 41 6.92 -7.41 2.98
CA ALA A 41 6.98 -8.86 2.79
C ALA A 41 7.42 -9.17 1.35
N VAL A 42 8.02 -10.36 1.16
CA VAL A 42 8.43 -10.84 -0.16
C VAL A 42 7.45 -11.91 -0.61
N GLU A 43 6.75 -11.66 -1.71
CA GLU A 43 5.83 -12.61 -2.35
C GLU A 43 6.35 -12.96 -3.73
N ARG A 44 6.53 -14.26 -4.03
CA ARG A 44 7.01 -14.73 -5.35
C ARG A 44 8.29 -14.02 -5.85
N GLY A 45 9.20 -13.68 -4.93
CA GLY A 45 10.45 -12.99 -5.24
C GLY A 45 10.37 -11.48 -5.38
N VAL A 46 9.19 -10.88 -5.19
CA VAL A 46 8.98 -9.42 -5.26
C VAL A 46 8.71 -8.86 -3.87
N LYS A 47 9.42 -7.78 -3.51
CA LYS A 47 9.23 -7.09 -2.23
C LYS A 47 8.09 -6.08 -2.32
N TYR A 48 7.11 -6.24 -1.43
CA TYR A 48 5.94 -5.37 -1.30
C TYR A 48 5.92 -4.71 0.08
N TRP A 49 5.32 -3.52 0.15
CA TRP A 49 4.96 -2.86 1.39
C TRP A 49 3.45 -2.83 1.56
N TYR A 50 3.01 -3.21 2.76
CA TYR A 50 1.60 -3.31 3.14
C TYR A 50 1.26 -2.19 4.10
N PHE A 51 0.10 -1.56 3.89
CA PHE A 51 -0.39 -0.46 4.73
C PHE A 51 -1.72 -0.88 5.39
N PRO A 52 -1.71 -1.39 6.64
CA PRO A 52 -2.92 -1.89 7.33
C PRO A 52 -4.03 -0.86 7.48
N ALA A 53 -3.68 0.42 7.60
CA ALA A 53 -4.65 1.51 7.67
C ALA A 53 -5.51 1.60 6.39
N LEU A 54 -4.90 1.37 5.22
CA LEU A 54 -5.61 1.37 3.93
C LEU A 54 -6.53 0.15 3.78
N TRP A 55 -6.15 -1.01 4.34
CA TRP A 55 -7.01 -2.19 4.39
C TRP A 55 -8.29 -1.96 5.19
N LYS A 56 -8.15 -1.35 6.38
CA LYS A 56 -9.31 -1.02 7.23
C LYS A 56 -10.27 -0.06 6.53
N LEU A 57 -9.76 0.92 5.78
CA LEU A 57 -10.57 1.86 4.99
C LEU A 57 -11.32 1.17 3.84
N ASN A 58 -10.64 0.33 3.05
CA ASN A 58 -11.29 -0.40 1.96
C ASN A 58 -12.37 -1.38 2.47
N ARG A 59 -12.13 -2.07 3.59
CA ARG A 59 -13.14 -2.97 4.19
C ARG A 59 -14.41 -2.23 4.63
N LYS A 60 -14.28 -1.02 5.19
CA LYS A 60 -15.43 -0.18 5.55
C LYS A 60 -16.18 0.32 4.31
N ARG A 61 -15.47 0.71 3.25
CA ARG A 61 -16.07 1.20 2.00
C ARG A 61 -16.85 0.12 1.25
N SER A 62 -16.38 -1.14 1.30
CA SER A 62 -17.12 -2.29 0.75
C SER A 62 -18.42 -2.57 1.52
N LYS A 63 -18.42 -2.47 2.85
CA LYS A 63 -19.65 -2.61 3.66
C LYS A 63 -20.65 -1.48 3.40
N ALA A 64 -20.17 -0.25 3.23
CA ALA A 64 -21.04 0.90 2.97
C ALA A 64 -21.78 0.81 1.62
N LYS A 65 -21.22 0.12 0.61
CA LYS A 65 -21.92 -0.13 -0.66
C LYS A 65 -23.06 -1.14 -0.55
N THR A 66 -22.99 -2.08 0.39
CA THR A 66 -24.06 -3.09 0.59
C THR A 66 -25.30 -2.51 1.28
N HIS A 67 -25.16 -1.42 2.04
CA HIS A 67 -26.30 -0.80 2.75
C HIS A 67 -27.08 0.24 1.92
N ARG A 68 -26.69 0.50 0.67
CA ARG A 68 -27.37 1.48 -0.19
C ARG A 68 -28.34 0.84 -1.20
N THR A 69 -28.70 -0.43 -0.96
CA THR A 69 -29.63 -1.20 -1.79
C THR A 69 -30.59 -1.95 -0.86
N VAL A 70 -31.38 -1.19 -0.11
CA VAL A 70 -32.65 -1.64 0.45
C VAL A 70 -33.64 -0.49 0.35
#